data_AF-A0A844XRT1-F1
#
_entry.id   AF-A0A844XRT1-F1
#
_cell.length_a   1.000
_cell.length_b   1.000
_cell.length_c   1.000
_cell.angle_alpha   90.00
_cell.angle_beta   90.00
_cell.angle_gamma   90.00
#
_symmetry.space_group_name_H-M   'P 1'
#
loop_
_entity.id
_entity.type
_entity.pdbx_description
1 polymer ?
#
loop_
_entity_poly.entity_id
_entity_poly.type
_entity_poly.pdbx_seq_one_letter_code
_entity_poly.pdbx_strand_id
1 'polypeptide(L)'
;MEFRRRILFLPALAFLACAAQGYSKPVSAERVSCHLSGEKWAGAAEEELCEIFRIALKEIDLGLVSKIEAEARPTGTARALAFAESGVLLARLELSVMDRQLGPSSWTSLAHGLAQAIAKSKS
;
A
#
# COMPACT_ATOMS: atom_id res chain seq x y z
N MET A 1 -20.03 9.88 75.42
CA MET A 1 -19.90 8.48 74.93
C MET A 1 -20.68 8.36 73.62
N GLU A 2 -20.16 7.52 72.72
CA GLU A 2 -20.75 7.03 71.46
C GLU A 2 -20.70 7.91 70.19
N PHE A 3 -19.58 7.75 69.49
CA PHE A 3 -19.44 7.40 68.07
C PHE A 3 -20.74 7.16 67.27
N ARG A 4 -20.92 7.88 66.14
CA ARG A 4 -21.28 7.27 64.84
C ARG A 4 -20.70 8.06 63.66
N ARG A 5 -19.67 7.47 63.06
CA ARG A 5 -19.21 7.69 61.68
C ARG A 5 -20.37 7.46 60.70
N ARG A 6 -20.56 8.37 59.73
CA ARG A 6 -21.05 8.01 58.40
C ARG A 6 -20.22 8.72 57.33
N ILE A 7 -19.40 7.89 56.70
CA ILE A 7 -18.70 8.05 55.42
C ILE A 7 -19.76 8.20 54.30
N LEU A 8 -19.30 8.68 53.12
CA LEU A 8 -19.90 8.63 51.77
C LEU A 8 -20.24 10.06 51.27
N PHE A 9 -19.84 10.58 50.11
CA PHE A 9 -19.41 10.00 48.82
C PHE A 9 -18.44 10.99 48.14
N LEU A 10 -17.26 10.53 47.70
CA LEU A 10 -16.46 11.20 46.68
C LEU A 10 -16.97 10.75 45.30
N PRO A 11 -17.43 11.63 44.40
CA PRO A 11 -17.58 11.25 43.00
C PRO A 11 -16.19 11.23 42.36
N ALA A 12 -15.68 10.01 42.15
CA ALA A 12 -14.53 9.77 41.29
C ALA A 12 -14.89 10.20 39.86
N LEU A 13 -14.35 11.34 39.44
CA LEU A 13 -14.28 11.76 38.04
C LEU A 13 -13.38 10.78 37.29
N ALA A 14 -13.99 9.73 36.74
CA ALA A 14 -13.37 8.87 35.76
C ALA A 14 -13.17 9.67 34.46
N PHE A 15 -12.02 10.33 34.34
CA PHE A 15 -11.53 10.79 33.05
C PHE A 15 -11.20 9.58 32.20
N LEU A 16 -12.15 9.24 31.32
CA LEU A 16 -12.02 8.27 30.25
C LEU A 16 -10.97 8.81 29.26
N ALA A 17 -9.70 8.51 29.50
CA ALA A 17 -8.62 8.77 28.55
C ALA A 17 -8.74 7.76 27.39
N CYS A 18 -9.57 8.09 26.40
CA CYS A 18 -9.60 7.40 25.11
C CYS A 18 -8.39 7.88 24.29
N ALA A 19 -7.20 7.41 24.65
CA ALA A 19 -6.04 7.50 23.76
C ALA A 19 -6.23 6.42 22.69
N ALA A 20 -6.88 6.81 21.58
CA ALA A 20 -6.93 6.04 20.35
C ALA A 20 -5.49 5.78 19.89
N GLN A 21 -4.97 4.61 20.23
CA GLN A 21 -3.74 4.09 19.67
C GLN A 21 -4.00 3.85 18.18
N GLY A 22 -3.53 4.79 17.36
CA GLY A 22 -3.38 4.60 15.91
C GLY A 22 -2.32 3.54 15.64
N TYR A 23 -2.63 2.29 15.98
CA TYR A 23 -1.89 1.12 15.52
C TYR A 23 -2.32 0.90 14.08
N SER A 24 -1.61 1.55 13.14
CA SER A 24 -1.70 1.20 11.73
C SER A 24 -1.26 -0.26 11.62
N LYS A 25 -2.25 -1.17 11.59
CA LYS A 25 -1.99 -2.59 11.33
C LYS A 25 -1.19 -2.66 10.03
N PRO A 26 -0.08 -3.42 9.98
CA PRO A 26 0.59 -3.64 8.71
C PRO A 26 -0.45 -4.22 7.74
N VAL A 27 -0.70 -3.51 6.65
CA VAL A 27 -1.58 -4.00 5.59
C VAL A 27 -0.88 -5.22 5.03
N SER A 28 -1.35 -6.41 5.39
CA SER A 28 -0.86 -7.67 4.82
C SER A 28 -0.88 -7.53 3.31
N ALA A 29 0.24 -7.83 2.64
CA ALA A 29 0.39 -7.70 1.19
C ALA A 29 -0.69 -8.46 0.39
N GLU A 30 -1.43 -9.39 1.01
CA GLU A 30 -2.63 -10.03 0.47
C GLU A 30 -3.80 -9.07 0.19
N ARG A 31 -3.83 -7.89 0.79
CA ARG A 31 -4.93 -6.92 0.63
C ARG A 31 -4.64 -5.81 -0.37
N VAL A 32 -3.53 -5.89 -1.11
CA VAL A 32 -3.21 -4.89 -2.12
C VAL A 32 -4.17 -5.06 -3.30
N SER A 33 -5.08 -4.11 -3.45
CA SER A 33 -5.94 -4.03 -4.63
C SER A 33 -5.09 -3.70 -5.86
N CYS A 34 -5.33 -4.40 -6.96
CA CYS A 34 -4.60 -4.24 -8.20
C CYS A 34 -5.59 -3.87 -9.29
N HIS A 35 -5.38 -2.72 -9.92
CA HIS A 35 -6.17 -2.29 -11.06
C HIS A 35 -5.26 -2.10 -12.25
N LEU A 36 -5.67 -2.65 -13.38
CA LEU A 36 -4.93 -2.61 -14.61
C LEU A 36 -5.75 -1.80 -15.65
N SER A 37 -5.14 -0.82 -16.34
CA SER A 37 -5.76 0.02 -17.41
C SER A 37 -4.87 0.24 -18.67
N GLY A 38 -5.41 0.59 -19.84
CA GLY A 38 -4.56 0.76 -21.06
C GLY A 38 -4.50 -0.51 -21.94
N GLU A 39 -3.46 -0.75 -22.76
CA GLU A 39 -3.49 -1.64 -23.96
C GLU A 39 -3.62 -3.17 -23.70
N LYS A 40 -4.50 -3.54 -22.77
CA LYS A 40 -4.83 -4.86 -22.21
C LYS A 40 -3.60 -5.70 -21.89
N TRP A 41 -2.80 -5.18 -20.96
CA TRP A 41 -1.76 -5.90 -20.22
C TRP A 41 -0.54 -6.34 -21.02
N ALA A 42 -0.47 -5.86 -22.27
CA ALA A 42 0.65 -5.91 -23.20
C ALA A 42 1.54 -7.16 -23.02
N GLY A 43 0.93 -8.35 -23.15
CA GLY A 43 1.64 -9.64 -23.23
C GLY A 43 1.44 -10.62 -22.08
N ALA A 44 0.71 -10.29 -21.01
CA ALA A 44 0.56 -11.17 -19.84
C ALA A 44 -0.89 -11.22 -19.31
N ALA A 45 -1.18 -12.25 -18.51
CA ALA A 45 -2.46 -12.40 -17.84
C ALA A 45 -2.60 -11.42 -16.66
N GLU A 46 -3.83 -11.01 -16.35
CA GLU A 46 -4.11 -10.08 -15.24
C GLU A 46 -3.57 -10.58 -13.90
N GLU A 47 -3.83 -11.85 -13.56
CA GLU A 47 -3.39 -12.44 -12.31
C GLU A 47 -1.87 -12.50 -12.20
N GLU A 48 -1.18 -12.82 -13.30
CA GLU A 48 0.28 -12.83 -13.38
C GLU A 48 0.86 -11.44 -13.11
N LEU A 49 0.31 -10.40 -13.75
CA LEU A 49 0.79 -9.03 -13.54
C LEU A 49 0.56 -8.55 -12.12
N CYS A 50 -0.63 -8.77 -11.57
CA CYS A 50 -0.91 -8.38 -10.20
C CYS A 50 -0.01 -9.13 -9.21
N GLU A 51 0.31 -10.41 -9.47
CA GLU A 51 1.22 -11.17 -8.62
C GLU A 51 2.67 -10.67 -8.71
N ILE A 52 3.15 -10.30 -9.90
CA ILE A 52 4.47 -9.66 -10.06
C ILE A 52 4.61 -8.44 -9.15
N PHE A 53 3.58 -7.58 -9.13
CA PHE A 53 3.60 -6.40 -8.25
C PHE A 53 3.51 -6.77 -6.77
N ARG A 54 2.68 -7.75 -6.39
CA ARG A 54 2.59 -8.19 -4.98
C ARG A 54 3.90 -8.79 -4.49
N ILE A 55 4.58 -9.59 -5.30
CA ILE A 55 5.88 -10.17 -4.98
C ILE A 55 6.90 -9.04 -4.75
N ALA A 56 7.02 -8.10 -5.68
CA ALA A 56 7.96 -6.99 -5.56
C ALA A 56 7.73 -6.14 -4.29
N LEU A 57 6.47 -5.96 -3.88
CA LEU A 57 6.14 -5.23 -2.64
C LEU A 57 6.40 -6.04 -1.37
N LYS A 58 6.22 -7.38 -1.41
CA LYS A 58 6.50 -8.27 -0.27
C LYS A 58 7.98 -8.25 0.11
N GLU A 59 8.87 -8.18 -0.88
CA GLU A 59 10.34 -8.16 -0.66
C GLU A 59 10.82 -6.99 0.21
N ILE A 60 10.05 -5.91 0.25
CA ILE A 60 10.42 -4.67 0.95
C ILE A 60 9.51 -4.35 2.14
N ASP A 61 8.65 -5.29 2.54
CA ASP A 61 7.73 -5.21 3.70
C ASP A 61 6.97 -3.86 3.78
N LEU A 62 6.43 -3.42 2.65
CA LEU A 62 5.70 -2.16 2.59
C LEU A 62 4.22 -2.36 2.91
N GLY A 63 3.92 -2.60 4.19
CA GLY A 63 2.55 -2.62 4.73
C GLY A 63 1.78 -1.28 4.63
N LEU A 64 2.25 -0.34 3.80
CA LEU A 64 1.61 0.94 3.52
C LEU A 64 0.87 0.95 2.19
N VAL A 65 1.22 0.07 1.25
CA VAL A 65 0.55 0.04 -0.06
C VAL A 65 -0.79 -0.66 0.08
N SER A 66 -1.86 0.00 -0.36
CA SER A 66 -3.22 -0.56 -0.37
C SER A 66 -3.75 -0.79 -1.79
N LYS A 67 -3.22 -0.04 -2.77
CA LYS A 67 -3.67 -0.06 -4.15
C LYS A 67 -2.52 0.16 -5.12
N ILE A 68 -2.55 -0.60 -6.21
CA ILE A 68 -1.69 -0.43 -7.37
C ILE A 68 -2.57 -0.13 -8.57
N GLU A 69 -2.20 0.87 -9.34
CA GLU A 69 -2.73 1.10 -10.68
C GLU A 69 -1.60 0.96 -11.68
N ALA A 70 -1.69 -0.03 -12.55
CA ALA A 70 -0.75 -0.24 -13.64
C ALA A 70 -1.43 0.05 -14.98
N GLU A 71 -0.72 0.74 -15.86
CA GLU A 71 -1.23 1.14 -17.17
C GLU A 71 -0.26 0.75 -18.28
N ALA A 72 -0.73 0.01 -19.29
CA ALA A 72 0.03 -0.21 -20.53
C ALA A 72 -0.37 0.84 -21.56
N ARG A 73 0.61 1.48 -22.21
CA ARG A 73 0.38 2.53 -23.19
C ARG A 73 0.90 2.14 -24.57
N PRO A 74 0.39 2.79 -25.64
CA PRO A 74 0.94 2.65 -26.98
C PRO A 74 2.46 2.87 -26.97
N THR A 75 3.16 2.28 -27.94
CA THR A 75 4.63 2.45 -28.14
C THR A 75 5.53 1.78 -27.11
N GLY A 76 5.05 0.74 -26.40
CA GLY A 76 5.90 -0.04 -25.49
C GLY A 76 6.21 0.66 -24.17
N THR A 77 5.32 1.56 -23.73
CA THR A 77 5.43 2.30 -22.48
C THR A 77 4.46 1.73 -21.44
N ALA A 78 4.91 1.60 -20.19
CA ALA A 78 4.07 1.20 -19.07
C ALA A 78 4.24 2.18 -17.92
N ARG A 79 3.16 2.41 -17.17
CA ARG A 79 3.13 3.25 -15.97
C ARG A 79 2.63 2.42 -14.80
N ALA A 80 3.21 2.62 -13.62
CA ALA A 80 2.70 2.06 -12.38
C ALA A 80 2.62 3.12 -11.29
N LEU A 81 1.53 3.08 -10.53
CA LEU A 81 1.23 3.95 -9.41
C LEU A 81 0.97 3.09 -8.19
N ALA A 82 1.50 3.49 -7.03
CA ALA A 82 1.20 2.87 -5.75
C ALA A 82 0.58 3.88 -4.81
N PHE A 83 -0.48 3.47 -4.10
CA PHE A 83 -1.23 4.33 -3.20
C PHE A 83 -1.34 3.73 -1.79
N ALA A 84 -1.35 4.61 -0.79
CA ALA A 84 -1.72 4.27 0.58
C ALA A 84 -3.23 4.09 0.73
N GLU A 85 -3.68 3.51 1.85
CA GLU A 85 -5.12 3.34 2.15
C GLU A 85 -5.88 4.68 2.16
N SER A 86 -5.20 5.77 2.52
CA SER A 86 -5.73 7.13 2.48
C SER A 86 -5.93 7.70 1.06
N GLY A 87 -5.50 6.98 0.01
CA GLY A 87 -5.48 7.46 -1.36
C GLY A 87 -4.27 8.33 -1.72
N VAL A 88 -3.33 8.53 -0.78
CA VAL A 88 -2.08 9.25 -1.05
C VAL A 88 -1.20 8.46 -2.02
N LEU A 89 -0.73 9.12 -3.08
CA LEU A 89 0.24 8.54 -4.01
C LEU A 89 1.60 8.38 -3.31
N LEU A 90 2.04 7.14 -3.16
CA LEU A 90 3.32 6.79 -2.55
C LEU A 90 4.46 6.84 -3.58
N ALA A 91 4.21 6.33 -4.79
CA ALA A 91 5.17 6.38 -5.88
C ALA A 91 4.49 6.31 -7.24
N ARG A 92 5.18 6.88 -8.22
CA ARG A 92 4.87 6.76 -9.65
C ARG A 92 6.14 6.36 -10.38
N LEU A 93 6.03 5.37 -11.25
CA LEU A 93 7.10 5.00 -12.15
C LEU A 93 6.55 4.84 -13.57
N GLU A 94 7.38 5.20 -14.54
CA GLU A 94 7.10 5.04 -15.96
C GLU A 94 8.31 4.35 -16.60
N LEU A 95 8.04 3.32 -17.41
CA LEU A 95 9.04 2.53 -18.12
C LEU A 95 8.73 2.63 -19.61
N SER A 96 9.77 2.87 -20.41
CA SER A 96 9.69 2.79 -21.86
C SER A 96 10.67 1.74 -22.36
N VAL A 97 10.20 0.82 -23.21
CA VAL A 97 11.04 -0.21 -23.82
C VAL A 97 11.20 0.13 -25.30
N MET A 98 12.43 0.44 -25.71
CA MET A 98 12.74 0.66 -27.13
C MET A 98 12.85 -0.68 -27.85
N ASP A 99 12.31 -0.73 -29.08
CA ASP A 99 12.44 -1.84 -30.03
C ASP A 99 11.84 -3.19 -29.61
N ARG A 100 11.05 -3.25 -28.51
CA ARG A 100 10.38 -4.47 -28.06
C ARG A 100 9.00 -4.18 -27.51
N GLN A 101 8.12 -5.17 -27.62
CA GLN A 101 6.83 -5.14 -26.95
C GLN A 101 7.03 -5.32 -25.44
N LEU A 102 6.18 -4.67 -24.64
CA LEU A 102 6.09 -4.98 -23.22
C LEU A 102 5.81 -6.48 -23.04
N GLY A 103 6.28 -7.03 -21.94
CA GLY A 103 6.10 -8.44 -21.57
C GLY A 103 6.43 -8.65 -20.10
N PRO A 104 6.30 -9.88 -19.57
CA PRO A 104 6.43 -10.15 -18.14
C PRO A 104 7.70 -9.58 -17.51
N SER A 105 8.86 -9.69 -18.17
CA SER A 105 10.13 -9.14 -17.67
C SER A 105 10.16 -7.62 -17.54
N SER A 106 9.45 -6.91 -18.43
CA SER A 106 9.32 -5.45 -18.36
C SER A 106 8.44 -5.06 -17.18
N TRP A 107 7.35 -5.80 -16.95
CA TRP A 107 6.48 -5.62 -15.79
C TRP A 107 7.18 -5.92 -14.48
N THR A 108 7.99 -6.98 -14.41
CA THR A 108 8.85 -7.27 -13.26
C THR A 108 9.81 -6.13 -12.96
N SER A 109 10.48 -5.60 -13.99
CA SER A 109 11.40 -4.46 -13.84
C SER A 109 10.67 -3.21 -13.32
N LEU A 110 9.48 -2.92 -13.86
CA LEU A 110 8.63 -1.82 -13.42
C LEU A 110 8.17 -2.00 -11.96
N ALA A 111 7.77 -3.22 -11.57
CA ALA A 111 7.32 -3.54 -10.22
C ALA A 111 8.44 -3.37 -9.18
N HIS A 112 9.64 -3.91 -9.42
CA HIS A 112 10.78 -3.70 -8.52
C HIS A 112 11.20 -2.23 -8.47
N GLY A 113 11.21 -1.53 -9.60
CA GLY A 113 11.51 -0.09 -9.62
C GLY A 113 10.52 0.72 -8.79
N LEU A 114 9.22 0.40 -8.90
CA LEU A 114 8.17 1.04 -8.11
C LEU A 114 8.37 0.76 -6.61
N ALA A 115 8.61 -0.51 -6.26
CA ALA A 115 8.89 -0.95 -4.91
C ALA A 115 10.08 -0.17 -4.29
N GLN A 116 11.19 -0.07 -5.03
CA GLN A 116 12.36 0.71 -4.61
C GLN A 116 12.07 2.21 -4.48
N ALA A 117 11.26 2.79 -5.36
CA ALA A 117 10.88 4.20 -5.28
C ALA A 117 10.12 4.50 -3.98
N ILE A 118 9.20 3.61 -3.58
CA ILE A 118 8.48 3.75 -2.31
C ILE A 118 9.41 3.56 -1.11
N ALA A 119 10.36 2.62 -1.18
CA ALA A 119 11.33 2.43 -0.11
C ALA A 119 12.20 3.69 0.09
N LYS A 120 12.64 4.31 -1.01
CA LYS A 120 13.42 5.56 -0.97
C LYS A 120 12.64 6.74 -0.41
N SER A 121 11.33 6.85 -0.67
CA SER A 121 10.53 7.96 -0.14
C SER A 121 10.33 7.91 1.38
N LYS A 122 10.75 6.83 2.06
CA LYS A 122 10.74 6.70 3.52
C LYS A 122 12.06 7.09 4.19
N SER A 123 13.15 7.18 3.43
CA SER A 123 14.49 7.50 3.94
C SER A 123 14.69 9.00 4.01
#